data_AF-A0A8X6WH54-F1
#
_entry.id   AF-A0A8X6WH54-F1
#
_cell.length_a   1.000
_cell.length_b   1.000
_cell.length_c   1.000
_cell.angle_alpha   90.00
_cell.angle_beta   90.00
_cell.angle_gamma   90.00
#
_symmetry.space_group_name_H-M   'P 1'
#
loop_
_entity.id
_entity.type
_entity.pdbx_description
1 polymer ?
#
loop_
_entity_poly.entity_id
_entity_poly.type
_entity_poly.pdbx_seq_one_letter_code
_entity_poly.pdbx_strand_id
1 'polypeptide(L)'
;MESGPENNEGNPSSVQVHKQRSCRARDLDESPDPSMSKIVLKDLIIPSKYYKEEKAKELLEVITAERLETEQQQKLKRQEQLSIEKLRLEIELPRNANQSATQNNGQTSRVISLDEIVKMVRLLTVKVPNKSDGWDYFFSSLEKAFASENVSDELKPKVLLCMLGDKVSNLLVNLGEEELKDYESLKQVVLKEYEPSPQKYV
;
A
#
# COMPACT_ATOMS: atom_id res chain seq x y z
N MET A 1 23.00 -24.04 30.00
CA MET A 1 21.84 -24.18 29.10
C MET A 1 20.66 -23.59 29.84
N GLU A 2 20.41 -22.31 29.61
CA GLU A 2 19.27 -21.57 30.13
C GLU A 2 18.01 -21.98 29.35
N SER A 3 16.93 -22.28 30.08
CA SER A 3 15.58 -22.38 29.53
C SER A 3 14.78 -21.21 30.08
N GLY A 4 14.42 -20.27 29.20
CA GLY A 4 13.63 -19.09 29.54
C GLY A 4 12.15 -19.44 29.79
N PRO A 5 11.41 -18.57 30.50
CA PRO A 5 10.00 -18.80 30.81
C PRO A 5 9.11 -18.42 29.61
N GLU A 6 8.23 -19.35 29.22
CA GLU A 6 7.10 -19.09 28.34
C GLU A 6 6.09 -18.16 29.04
N ASN A 7 6.01 -16.91 28.58
CA ASN A 7 4.97 -15.97 28.99
C ASN A 7 3.65 -16.37 28.31
N ASN A 8 2.82 -17.08 29.07
CA ASN A 8 1.44 -17.40 28.73
C ASN A 8 0.56 -16.17 29.01
N GLU A 9 0.40 -15.30 28.01
CA GLU A 9 -0.57 -14.19 28.07
C GLU A 9 -2.00 -14.75 27.98
N GLY A 10 -2.56 -15.08 29.15
CA GLY A 10 -3.95 -15.45 29.32
C GLY A 10 -4.87 -14.31 28.88
N ASN A 11 -5.69 -14.57 27.86
CA ASN A 11 -6.67 -13.66 27.29
C ASN A 11 -7.55 -13.00 28.39
N PRO A 12 -7.50 -11.66 28.55
CA PRO A 12 -8.14 -10.94 29.67
C PRO A 12 -9.67 -11.09 29.71
N SER A 13 -10.28 -11.40 28.56
CA SER A 13 -11.73 -11.61 28.44
C SER A 13 -12.21 -12.89 29.13
N SER A 14 -11.40 -13.96 29.10
CA SER A 14 -11.74 -15.23 29.76
C SER A 14 -11.70 -15.10 31.29
N VAL A 15 -10.74 -14.31 31.79
CA VAL A 15 -10.56 -14.04 33.22
C VAL A 15 -11.71 -13.21 33.78
N GLN A 16 -12.21 -12.21 33.03
CA GLN A 16 -13.36 -11.39 33.46
C GLN A 16 -14.67 -12.18 33.52
N VAL A 17 -14.94 -13.03 32.52
CA VAL A 17 -16.16 -13.86 32.50
C VAL A 17 -16.16 -14.91 33.62
N HIS A 18 -14.99 -15.50 33.92
CA HIS A 18 -14.85 -16.43 35.05
C HIS A 18 -15.08 -15.72 36.40
N LYS A 19 -14.55 -14.50 36.54
CA LYS A 19 -14.72 -13.69 37.75
C LYS A 19 -16.20 -13.32 37.97
N GLN A 20 -16.91 -12.90 36.93
CA GLN A 20 -18.34 -12.54 36.99
C GLN A 20 -19.25 -13.73 37.40
N ARG A 21 -18.94 -14.95 36.94
CA ARG A 21 -19.70 -16.17 37.28
C ARG A 21 -19.50 -16.60 38.74
N SER A 22 -18.28 -16.45 39.27
CA SER A 22 -17.95 -16.76 40.68
C SER A 22 -18.65 -15.85 41.69
N CYS A 23 -19.05 -14.64 41.29
CA CYS A 23 -19.73 -13.69 42.17
C CYS A 23 -21.18 -14.12 42.47
N ARG A 24 -21.94 -14.53 41.45
CA ARG A 24 -23.39 -14.80 41.57
C ARG A 24 -23.74 -16.06 42.38
N ALA A 25 -22.87 -17.07 42.42
CA ALA A 25 -23.12 -18.30 43.18
C ALA A 25 -23.00 -18.10 44.70
N ARG A 26 -22.11 -17.19 45.14
CA ARG A 26 -21.93 -16.88 46.57
C ARG A 26 -23.11 -16.13 47.18
N ASP A 27 -23.89 -15.41 46.36
CA ASP A 27 -25.04 -14.63 46.84
C ASP A 27 -26.25 -15.51 47.21
N LEU A 28 -26.21 -16.83 46.92
CA LEU A 28 -27.31 -17.77 47.18
C LEU A 28 -27.02 -18.79 48.31
N ASP A 29 -25.88 -18.67 49.01
CA ASP A 29 -25.39 -19.61 50.05
C ASP A 29 -25.31 -21.09 49.60
N GLU A 30 -25.40 -21.32 48.29
CA GLU A 30 -25.26 -22.63 47.68
C GLU A 30 -23.84 -22.75 47.09
N SER A 31 -23.13 -23.81 47.48
CA SER A 31 -21.87 -24.22 46.87
C SER A 31 -22.16 -25.34 45.87
N PRO A 32 -22.59 -25.04 44.63
CA PRO A 32 -22.71 -26.07 43.62
C PRO A 32 -21.30 -26.59 43.29
N ASP A 33 -21.04 -27.85 43.64
CA ASP A 33 -19.81 -28.53 43.28
C ASP A 33 -19.68 -28.53 41.73
N PRO A 34 -18.64 -27.88 41.16
CA PRO A 34 -18.42 -27.81 39.71
C PRO A 34 -18.29 -29.20 39.04
N SER A 35 -18.10 -30.26 39.83
CA SER A 35 -17.99 -31.64 39.39
C SER A 35 -19.35 -32.34 39.22
N MET A 36 -20.46 -31.76 39.70
CA MET A 36 -21.79 -32.36 39.55
C MET A 36 -22.17 -32.51 38.08
N SER A 37 -22.62 -33.71 37.72
CA SER A 37 -23.09 -33.98 36.37
C SER A 37 -24.41 -33.25 36.10
N LYS A 38 -24.62 -32.89 34.83
CA LYS A 38 -25.85 -32.22 34.37
C LYS A 38 -27.12 -33.02 34.68
N ILE A 39 -27.03 -34.34 34.76
CA ILE A 39 -28.13 -35.25 35.10
C ILE A 39 -28.49 -35.09 36.59
N VAL A 40 -27.48 -35.14 37.47
CA VAL A 40 -27.67 -34.98 38.93
C VAL A 40 -28.27 -33.61 39.25
N LEU A 41 -27.80 -32.55 38.59
CA LEU A 41 -28.37 -31.21 38.76
C LEU A 41 -29.84 -31.13 38.32
N LYS A 42 -30.19 -31.76 37.20
CA LYS A 42 -31.57 -31.80 36.70
C LYS A 42 -32.49 -32.47 37.72
N ASP A 43 -32.07 -33.61 38.27
CA ASP A 43 -32.86 -34.40 39.21
C ASP A 43 -33.02 -33.71 40.57
N LEU A 44 -32.11 -32.79 40.93
CA LEU A 44 -32.22 -31.97 42.13
C LEU A 44 -33.10 -30.72 41.93
N ILE A 45 -33.01 -30.08 40.75
CA ILE A 45 -33.67 -28.80 40.46
C ILE A 45 -35.16 -28.99 40.14
N ILE A 46 -35.52 -29.99 39.33
CA ILE A 46 -36.92 -30.18 38.86
C ILE A 46 -37.91 -30.41 40.02
N PRO A 47 -37.61 -31.23 41.04
CA PRO A 47 -38.53 -31.46 42.15
C PRO A 47 -38.67 -30.26 43.10
N SER A 48 -37.83 -29.22 42.97
CA SER A 48 -37.87 -28.06 43.85
C SER A 48 -39.18 -27.29 43.72
N LYS A 49 -39.82 -26.97 44.84
CA LYS A 49 -41.04 -26.13 44.89
C LYS A 49 -40.85 -24.72 44.30
N TYR A 50 -39.60 -24.28 44.16
CA TYR A 50 -39.24 -22.98 43.60
C TYR A 50 -38.96 -23.03 42.09
N TYR A 51 -38.82 -24.23 41.52
CA TYR A 51 -38.63 -24.40 40.08
C TYR A 51 -39.91 -24.04 39.35
N LYS A 52 -39.79 -23.15 38.36
CA LYS A 52 -40.87 -22.72 37.48
C LYS A 52 -40.42 -22.96 36.05
N GLU A 53 -40.98 -23.98 35.42
CA GLU A 53 -40.59 -24.41 34.08
C GLU A 53 -40.71 -23.28 33.04
N GLU A 54 -41.79 -22.51 33.09
CA GLU A 54 -42.02 -21.39 32.17
C GLU A 54 -40.96 -20.28 32.31
N LYS A 55 -40.53 -19.98 33.54
CA LYS A 55 -39.43 -19.02 33.77
C LYS A 55 -38.08 -19.57 33.31
N ALA A 56 -37.87 -20.88 33.45
CA ALA A 56 -36.65 -21.52 32.98
C ALA A 56 -36.57 -21.53 31.44
N LYS A 57 -37.70 -21.73 30.76
CA LYS A 57 -37.81 -21.62 29.29
C LYS A 57 -37.57 -20.19 28.81
N GLU A 58 -38.20 -19.20 29.43
CA GLU A 58 -38.01 -17.77 29.12
C GLU A 58 -36.54 -17.37 29.27
N LEU A 59 -35.90 -17.76 30.37
CA LEU A 59 -34.48 -17.49 30.58
C LEU A 59 -33.59 -18.18 29.53
N LEU A 60 -33.92 -19.42 29.16
CA LEU A 60 -33.18 -20.14 28.12
C LEU A 60 -33.32 -19.46 26.77
N GLU A 61 -34.53 -19.00 26.41
CA GLU A 61 -34.78 -18.27 25.17
C GLU A 61 -33.96 -16.98 25.09
N VAL A 62 -33.97 -16.17 26.16
CA VAL A 62 -33.14 -14.97 26.26
C VAL A 62 -31.65 -15.29 26.12
N ILE A 63 -31.15 -16.33 26.80
CA ILE A 63 -29.74 -16.74 26.70
C ILE A 63 -29.41 -17.20 25.27
N THR A 64 -30.30 -17.93 24.61
CA THR A 64 -30.07 -18.40 23.24
C THR A 64 -30.09 -17.26 22.24
N ALA A 65 -31.01 -16.30 22.38
CA ALA A 65 -31.09 -15.11 21.55
C ALA A 65 -29.84 -14.23 21.71
N GLU A 66 -29.45 -13.94 22.96
CA GLU A 66 -28.25 -13.14 23.26
C GLU A 66 -26.98 -13.80 22.70
N ARG A 67 -26.86 -15.13 22.81
CA ARG A 67 -25.72 -15.87 22.22
C ARG A 67 -25.72 -15.82 20.70
N LEU A 68 -26.88 -15.99 20.07
CA LEU A 68 -27.01 -15.94 18.61
C LEU A 68 -26.65 -14.55 18.08
N GLU A 69 -27.16 -13.49 18.72
CA GLU A 69 -26.83 -12.10 18.37
C GLU A 69 -25.34 -11.82 18.56
N THR A 70 -24.75 -12.28 19.67
CA THR A 70 -23.32 -12.12 19.94
C THR A 70 -22.47 -12.84 18.89
N GLU A 71 -22.82 -14.07 18.52
CA GLU A 71 -22.13 -14.81 17.46
C GLU A 71 -22.25 -14.14 16.10
N GLN A 72 -23.44 -13.61 15.76
CA GLN A 72 -23.65 -12.84 14.53
C GLN A 72 -22.82 -11.55 14.51
N GLN A 73 -22.82 -10.78 15.61
CA GLN A 73 -22.00 -9.57 15.73
C GLN A 73 -20.51 -9.88 15.64
N GLN A 74 -20.04 -10.97 16.26
CA GLN A 74 -18.65 -11.41 16.14
C GLN A 74 -18.30 -11.82 14.71
N LYS A 75 -19.20 -12.50 14.01
CA LYS A 75 -19.02 -12.88 12.60
C LYS A 75 -18.93 -11.65 11.70
N LEU A 76 -19.82 -10.67 11.89
CA LEU A 76 -19.80 -9.40 11.17
C LEU A 76 -18.51 -8.62 11.45
N LYS A 77 -18.12 -8.47 12.73
CA LYS A 77 -16.85 -7.83 13.10
C LYS A 77 -15.64 -8.53 12.48
N ARG A 78 -15.62 -9.86 12.47
CA ARG A 78 -14.55 -10.63 11.81
C ARG A 78 -14.53 -10.40 10.30
N GLN A 79 -15.70 -10.35 9.66
CA GLN A 79 -15.80 -10.06 8.23
C GLN A 79 -15.35 -8.63 7.90
N GLU A 80 -15.73 -7.64 8.70
CA GLU A 80 -15.27 -6.26 8.59
C GLU A 80 -13.76 -6.15 8.80
N GLN A 81 -13.21 -6.83 9.82
CA GLN A 81 -11.77 -6.88 10.08
C GLN A 81 -11.02 -7.47 8.89
N LEU A 82 -11.48 -8.60 8.34
CA LEU A 82 -10.90 -9.20 7.14
C LEU A 82 -11.02 -8.29 5.91
N SER A 83 -12.12 -7.56 5.77
CA SER A 83 -12.30 -6.62 4.67
C SER A 83 -11.37 -5.40 4.81
N ILE A 84 -11.22 -4.88 6.03
CA ILE A 84 -10.28 -3.79 6.34
C ILE A 84 -8.84 -4.26 6.11
N GLU A 85 -8.50 -5.47 6.53
CA GLU A 85 -7.18 -6.06 6.31
C GLU A 85 -6.90 -6.26 4.82
N LYS A 86 -7.85 -6.78 4.05
CA LYS A 86 -7.73 -6.87 2.59
C LYS A 86 -7.55 -5.51 1.94
N LEU A 87 -8.34 -4.51 2.33
CA LEU A 87 -8.21 -3.14 1.80
C LEU A 87 -6.86 -2.51 2.18
N ARG A 88 -6.37 -2.76 3.41
CA ARG A 88 -5.05 -2.35 3.85
C ARG A 88 -3.96 -3.02 3.03
N LEU A 89 -4.03 -4.34 2.82
CA LEU A 89 -3.11 -5.09 1.97
C LEU A 89 -3.18 -4.64 0.51
N GLU A 90 -4.35 -4.25 0.01
CA GLU A 90 -4.53 -3.74 -1.36
C GLU A 90 -4.03 -2.30 -1.54
N ILE A 91 -4.01 -1.49 -0.47
CA ILE A 91 -3.35 -0.17 -0.44
C ILE A 91 -1.84 -0.33 -0.16
N GLU A 92 -1.46 -1.37 0.58
CA GLU A 92 -0.09 -1.71 0.90
C GLU A 92 0.60 -2.43 -0.24
N LEU A 93 -0.08 -3.12 -1.15
CA LEU A 93 0.48 -3.67 -2.39
C LEU A 93 1.10 -2.59 -3.30
N PRO A 94 0.42 -1.47 -3.62
CA PRO A 94 1.03 -0.36 -4.33
C PRO A 94 2.00 0.43 -3.44
N ARG A 95 1.85 0.46 -2.11
CA ARG A 95 2.85 1.09 -1.23
C ARG A 95 4.11 0.24 -1.01
N ASN A 96 4.06 -1.08 -0.98
CA ASN A 96 5.20 -1.98 -0.92
C ASN A 96 5.83 -2.16 -2.31
N ALA A 97 5.07 -2.09 -3.41
CA ALA A 97 5.69 -1.87 -4.73
C ALA A 97 6.51 -0.56 -4.78
N ASN A 98 6.13 0.42 -3.94
CA ASN A 98 6.84 1.70 -3.80
C ASN A 98 7.86 1.75 -2.64
N GLN A 99 7.75 0.91 -1.59
CA GLN A 99 8.56 0.96 -0.35
C GLN A 99 9.46 -0.26 -0.13
N SER A 100 9.15 -1.42 -0.70
CA SER A 100 10.05 -2.61 -0.68
C SER A 100 11.06 -2.62 -1.84
N ALA A 101 11.31 -1.45 -2.42
CA ALA A 101 12.32 -1.24 -3.46
C ALA A 101 13.48 -0.34 -2.98
N THR A 102 13.80 -0.38 -1.68
CA THR A 102 14.93 0.39 -1.14
C THR A 102 15.95 -0.45 -0.38
N GLN A 103 15.74 -1.75 -0.25
CA GLN A 103 16.74 -2.66 0.29
C GLN A 103 16.67 -3.99 -0.43
N ASN A 104 17.33 -4.08 -1.58
CA ASN A 104 18.34 -5.12 -1.82
C ASN A 104 18.87 -4.99 -3.25
N ASN A 105 20.20 -5.07 -3.28
CA ASN A 105 21.06 -5.13 -4.44
C ASN A 105 20.58 -6.21 -5.42
N GLY A 106 19.93 -5.80 -6.51
CA GLY A 106 19.29 -6.71 -7.45
C GLY A 106 18.55 -5.90 -8.49
N GLN A 107 19.18 -5.75 -9.64
CA GLN A 107 18.78 -5.01 -10.83
C GLN A 107 17.44 -5.56 -11.40
N THR A 108 16.33 -5.34 -10.70
CA THR A 108 15.00 -5.48 -11.27
C THR A 108 14.67 -4.14 -11.92
N SER A 109 14.81 -4.10 -13.24
CA SER A 109 14.36 -3.05 -14.12
C SER A 109 12.88 -2.73 -13.83
N ARG A 110 12.63 -1.81 -12.89
CA ARG A 110 11.43 -0.98 -12.94
C ARG A 110 11.40 -0.46 -14.37
N VAL A 111 10.39 -0.83 -15.13
CA VAL A 111 10.18 -0.24 -16.45
C VAL A 111 9.77 1.20 -16.18
N ILE A 112 10.77 2.06 -16.00
CA ILE A 112 10.57 3.49 -15.80
C ILE A 112 9.92 3.98 -17.10
N SER A 113 8.70 4.50 -16.98
CA SER A 113 7.98 5.00 -18.14
C SER A 113 8.71 6.19 -18.76
N LEU A 114 8.56 6.39 -20.08
CA LEU A 114 9.18 7.54 -20.75
C LEU A 114 8.76 8.86 -20.09
N ASP A 115 7.51 8.97 -19.62
CA ASP A 115 7.00 10.15 -18.93
C ASP A 115 7.70 10.42 -17.59
N GLU A 116 8.06 9.37 -16.84
CA GLU A 116 8.82 9.51 -15.60
C GLU A 116 10.26 9.94 -15.87
N ILE A 117 10.90 9.36 -16.89
CA ILE A 117 12.25 9.77 -17.33
C ILE A 117 12.22 11.24 -17.76
N VAL A 118 11.24 11.65 -18.58
CA VAL A 118 11.08 13.03 -19.01
C VAL A 118 10.87 13.96 -17.80
N LYS A 119 10.08 13.58 -16.80
CA LYS A 119 9.89 14.37 -15.58
C LYS A 119 11.18 14.53 -14.78
N MET A 120 11.94 13.46 -14.59
CA MET A 120 13.21 13.49 -13.84
C MET A 120 14.26 14.32 -14.59
N VAL A 121 14.45 14.07 -15.89
CA VAL A 121 15.35 14.85 -16.74
C VAL A 121 14.93 16.32 -16.77
N ARG A 122 13.63 16.63 -16.87
CA ARG A 122 13.13 18.01 -16.85
C ARG A 122 13.38 18.73 -15.53
N LEU A 123 13.38 18.02 -14.40
CA LEU A 123 13.71 18.58 -13.10
C LEU A 123 15.20 18.94 -13.01
N LEU A 124 16.05 18.13 -13.61
CA LEU A 124 17.52 18.28 -13.58
C LEU A 124 18.08 19.15 -14.70
N THR A 125 17.28 19.43 -15.73
CA THR A 125 17.69 20.24 -16.88
C THR A 125 17.16 21.66 -16.76
N VAL A 126 17.98 22.62 -17.21
CA VAL A 126 17.54 24.02 -17.34
C VAL A 126 16.38 24.15 -18.33
N LYS A 127 15.59 25.21 -18.20
CA LYS A 127 14.45 25.46 -19.09
C LYS A 127 14.92 25.56 -20.54
N VAL A 128 14.09 25.04 -21.46
CA VAL A 128 14.36 25.14 -22.91
C VAL A 128 14.55 26.61 -23.29
N PRO A 129 15.70 26.99 -23.87
CA PRO A 129 15.98 28.37 -24.26
C PRO A 129 15.00 28.88 -25.31
N ASN A 130 14.62 30.15 -25.23
CA ASN A 130 13.80 30.84 -26.24
C ASN A 130 14.63 31.67 -27.23
N LYS A 131 15.92 31.84 -26.96
CA LYS A 131 16.89 32.61 -27.76
C LYS A 131 18.04 31.69 -28.13
N SER A 132 18.80 32.05 -29.17
CA SER A 132 19.99 31.31 -29.62
C SER A 132 21.04 31.13 -28.50
N ASP A 133 21.21 32.14 -27.64
CA ASP A 133 22.31 32.24 -26.67
C ASP A 133 22.11 31.39 -25.39
N GLY A 134 21.61 30.16 -25.53
CA GLY A 134 21.40 29.27 -24.37
C GLY A 134 21.34 27.79 -24.69
N TRP A 135 21.44 27.40 -25.97
CA TRP A 135 21.36 26.00 -26.38
C TRP A 135 22.55 25.19 -25.89
N ASP A 136 23.76 25.75 -25.94
CA ASP A 136 24.95 25.12 -25.36
C ASP A 136 24.77 24.76 -23.88
N TYR A 137 24.23 25.70 -23.10
CA TYR A 137 24.00 25.50 -21.67
C TYR A 137 22.86 24.51 -21.41
N PHE A 138 21.81 24.53 -22.24
CA PHE A 138 20.74 23.55 -22.20
C PHE A 138 21.24 22.13 -22.47
N PHE A 139 21.97 21.91 -23.56
CA PHE A 139 22.52 20.59 -23.88
C PHE A 139 23.55 20.12 -22.85
N SER A 140 24.40 21.02 -22.36
CA SER A 140 25.33 20.70 -21.27
C SER A 140 24.61 20.25 -19.99
N SER A 141 23.47 20.87 -19.67
CA SER A 141 22.64 20.47 -18.53
C SER A 141 21.89 19.17 -18.80
N LEU A 142 21.40 18.97 -20.03
CA LEU A 142 20.67 17.79 -20.45
C LEU A 142 21.55 16.54 -20.45
N GLU A 143 22.78 16.65 -20.96
CA GLU A 143 23.76 15.57 -20.96
C GLU A 143 24.15 15.16 -19.54
N LYS A 144 24.28 16.13 -18.63
CA LYS A 144 24.47 15.85 -17.20
C LYS A 144 23.26 15.13 -16.60
N ALA A 145 22.04 15.52 -16.97
CA ALA A 145 20.82 14.86 -16.52
C ALA A 145 20.68 13.42 -17.07
N PHE A 146 21.09 13.19 -18.33
CA PHE A 146 21.15 11.84 -18.89
C PHE A 146 22.18 10.97 -18.21
N ALA A 147 23.34 11.53 -17.86
CA ALA A 147 24.37 10.82 -17.10
C ALA A 147 23.93 10.50 -15.68
N SER A 148 23.19 11.39 -15.00
CA SER A 148 22.71 11.15 -13.64
C SER A 148 21.61 10.09 -13.59
N GLU A 149 20.69 10.09 -14.55
CA GLU A 149 19.55 9.16 -14.61
C GLU A 149 19.85 7.86 -15.37
N ASN A 150 21.09 7.68 -15.88
CA ASN A 150 21.50 6.52 -16.70
C ASN A 150 20.53 6.25 -17.88
N VAL A 151 20.11 7.29 -18.59
CA VAL A 151 19.15 7.17 -19.70
C VAL A 151 19.80 6.42 -20.88
N SER A 152 19.15 5.35 -21.34
CA SER A 152 19.58 4.58 -22.51
C SER A 152 19.64 5.44 -23.77
N ASP A 153 20.63 5.20 -24.63
CA ASP A 153 20.84 5.95 -25.88
C ASP A 153 19.62 5.91 -26.81
N GLU A 154 18.87 4.81 -26.79
CA GLU A 154 17.61 4.66 -27.56
C GLU A 154 16.48 5.58 -27.07
N LEU A 155 16.54 6.04 -25.82
CA LEU A 155 15.53 6.89 -25.19
C LEU A 155 15.92 8.37 -25.22
N LYS A 156 17.22 8.70 -25.29
CA LYS A 156 17.71 10.08 -25.36
C LYS A 156 17.04 10.94 -26.43
N PRO A 157 16.91 10.50 -27.71
CA PRO A 157 16.25 11.33 -28.73
C PRO A 157 14.76 11.53 -28.42
N LYS A 158 14.07 10.50 -27.92
CA LYS A 158 12.65 10.59 -27.52
C LYS A 158 12.45 11.57 -26.37
N VAL A 159 13.33 11.52 -25.35
CA VAL A 159 13.28 12.44 -24.21
C VAL A 159 13.55 13.88 -24.67
N LEU A 160 14.52 14.10 -25.57
CA LEU A 160 14.81 15.43 -26.12
C LEU A 160 13.59 16.00 -26.86
N LEU A 161 12.92 15.21 -27.70
CA LEU A 161 11.69 15.63 -28.37
C LEU A 161 10.59 15.99 -27.34
N CYS A 162 10.35 15.13 -26.36
CA CYS A 162 9.38 15.43 -25.29
C CYS A 162 9.73 16.69 -24.48
N MET A 163 11.03 17.01 -24.36
CA MET A 163 11.51 18.22 -23.68
C MET A 163 11.26 19.49 -24.50
N LEU A 164 11.45 19.43 -25.82
CA LEU A 164 11.27 20.56 -26.75
C LEU A 164 9.79 20.98 -26.90
N GLY A 165 8.85 20.06 -26.64
CA GLY A 165 7.41 20.36 -26.64
C GLY A 165 6.95 20.95 -27.97
N ASP A 166 6.33 22.14 -27.95
CA ASP A 166 5.77 22.78 -29.14
C ASP A 166 6.83 23.11 -30.22
N LYS A 167 8.11 23.22 -29.84
CA LYS A 167 9.21 23.46 -30.77
C LYS A 167 9.48 22.26 -31.67
N VAL A 168 9.11 21.05 -31.25
CA VAL A 168 9.24 19.83 -32.06
C VAL A 168 8.44 19.93 -33.35
N SER A 169 7.28 20.58 -33.33
CA SER A 169 6.43 20.70 -34.52
C SER A 169 7.14 21.40 -35.68
N ASN A 170 7.97 22.40 -35.39
CA ASN A 170 8.78 23.08 -36.40
C ASN A 170 10.00 22.24 -36.82
N LEU A 171 10.59 21.53 -35.86
CA LEU A 171 11.73 20.66 -36.08
C LEU A 171 11.37 19.48 -37.00
N LEU A 172 10.21 18.84 -36.77
CA LEU A 172 9.71 17.68 -37.53
C LEU A 172 9.56 17.95 -39.04
N VAL A 173 9.39 19.20 -39.44
CA VAL A 173 9.30 19.58 -40.86
C VAL A 173 10.65 19.39 -41.58
N ASN A 174 11.75 19.51 -40.84
CA ASN A 174 13.13 19.45 -41.35
C ASN A 174 13.85 18.14 -40.99
N LEU A 175 13.18 17.18 -40.33
CA LEU A 175 13.77 15.94 -39.82
C LEU A 175 13.45 14.71 -40.68
N GLY A 176 14.47 13.93 -41.02
CA GLY A 176 14.36 12.59 -41.58
C GLY A 176 14.23 11.50 -40.50
N GLU A 177 13.73 10.32 -40.88
CA GLU A 177 13.53 9.18 -39.96
C GLU A 177 14.83 8.67 -39.31
N GLU A 178 15.97 8.86 -39.96
CA GLU A 178 17.28 8.43 -39.46
C GLU A 178 17.81 9.36 -38.36
N GLU A 179 17.52 10.65 -38.43
CA GLU A 179 17.94 11.67 -37.45
C GLU A 179 17.12 11.58 -36.14
N LEU A 180 15.96 10.91 -36.17
CA LEU A 180 15.13 10.65 -34.98
C LEU A 180 15.63 9.48 -34.12
N LYS A 181 16.54 8.66 -34.66
CA LYS A 181 17.06 7.46 -33.97
C LYS A 181 18.33 7.76 -33.18
N ASP A 182 19.10 8.75 -33.60
CA ASP A 182 20.38 9.10 -33.00
C ASP A 182 20.34 10.46 -32.29
N TYR A 183 20.83 10.50 -31.06
CA TYR A 183 20.81 11.72 -30.25
C TYR A 183 21.73 12.81 -30.81
N GLU A 184 22.93 12.44 -31.28
CA GLU A 184 23.90 13.43 -31.77
C GLU A 184 23.42 14.09 -33.06
N SER A 185 22.86 13.30 -33.98
CA SER A 185 22.22 13.79 -35.20
C SER A 185 21.07 14.74 -34.89
N LEU A 186 20.19 14.37 -33.96
CA LEU A 186 19.07 15.23 -33.52
C LEU A 186 19.56 16.53 -32.88
N LYS A 187 20.61 16.48 -32.06
CA LYS A 187 21.24 17.65 -31.43
C LYS A 187 21.76 18.62 -32.49
N GLN A 188 22.47 18.13 -33.51
CA GLN A 188 22.98 18.98 -34.60
C GLN A 188 21.85 19.66 -35.39
N VAL A 189 20.74 18.97 -35.62
CA VAL A 189 19.56 19.57 -36.28
C VAL A 189 18.95 20.67 -35.41
N VAL A 190 18.79 20.44 -34.10
CA VAL A 190 18.29 21.44 -33.15
C VAL A 190 19.19 22.67 -33.11
N LEU A 191 20.51 22.48 -33.08
CA LEU A 191 21.47 23.59 -33.11
C LEU A 191 21.41 24.33 -34.44
N LYS A 192 21.34 23.64 -35.58
CA LYS A 192 21.22 24.31 -36.90
C LYS A 192 19.95 25.15 -37.04
N GLU A 193 18.83 24.69 -36.47
CA GLU A 193 17.55 25.38 -36.54
C GLU A 193 17.46 26.56 -35.56
N TYR A 194 17.96 26.39 -34.32
CA TYR A 194 17.75 27.35 -33.23
C TYR A 194 18.98 28.12 -32.78
N GLU A 195 20.17 27.71 -33.20
CA GLU A 195 21.42 28.46 -33.13
C GLU A 195 21.89 28.71 -34.57
N PRO A 196 21.28 29.68 -35.27
CA PRO A 196 21.80 30.07 -36.58
C PRO A 196 23.23 30.55 -36.37
N SER A 197 24.21 29.82 -36.93
CA SER A 197 25.59 30.27 -36.94
C SER A 197 25.62 31.69 -37.47
N PRO A 198 26.38 32.63 -36.88
CA PRO A 198 26.52 33.95 -37.46
C PRO A 198 27.00 33.76 -38.88
N GLN A 199 26.13 34.11 -39.85
CA GLN A 199 26.48 34.16 -41.25
C GLN A 199 27.78 34.94 -41.32
N LYS A 200 28.85 34.27 -41.75
CA LYS A 200 30.09 34.94 -42.11
C LYS A 200 29.71 35.96 -43.18
N TYR A 201 29.60 37.22 -42.80
CA TYR A 201 29.69 38.32 -43.74
C TYR A 201 31.11 38.26 -44.31
N VAL A 202 31.23 37.73 -45.52
CA VAL A 202 32.37 37.95 -46.41
C VAL A 202 31.81 38.51 -47.70
#